data_AF-A0A963E7P7-F1
#
_entry.id   AF-A0A963E7P7-F1
#
_cell.length_a   1.000
_cell.length_b   1.000
_cell.length_c   1.000
_cell.angle_alpha   90.00
_cell.angle_beta   90.00
_cell.angle_gamma   90.00
#
_symmetry.space_group_name_H-M   'P 1'
#
loop_
_entity.id
_entity.type
_entity.pdbx_description
1 polymer ?
#
loop_
_entity_poly.entity_id
_entity_poly.type
_entity_poly.pdbx_seq_one_letter_code
_entity_poly.pdbx_strand_id
1 'polypeptide(L)' 'RNISDAVIKIRQSKLPDPKKIPNAGSFFKNPYITQEQFNLLKQQFPEIPHYDAPHSLIKIPAGWLIEQCGWKGKTLGNVG' A
#
# COMPACT_ATOMS: atom_id res chain seq x y z
N ARG A 1 -3.55 26.36 -7.50
CA ARG A 1 -3.73 25.56 -8.75
C ARG A 1 -2.60 24.55 -8.94
N ASN A 2 -1.33 24.94 -8.85
CA ASN A 2 -0.20 24.03 -9.05
C ASN A 2 -0.18 22.76 -8.16
N ILE A 3 -0.65 22.85 -6.90
CA ILE A 3 -0.69 21.70 -5.98
C ILE A 3 -1.73 20.65 -6.42
N SER A 4 -2.93 21.07 -6.84
CA SER A 4 -3.98 20.13 -7.27
C SER A 4 -3.56 19.36 -8.51
N ASP A 5 -2.91 20.03 -9.46
CA ASP A 5 -2.47 19.42 -10.71
C ASP A 5 -1.34 18.41 -10.47
N ALA A 6 -0.41 18.73 -9.55
CA ALA A 6 0.63 17.81 -9.11
C ALA A 6 0.04 16.56 -8.44
N VAL A 7 -0.95 16.72 -7.56
CA VAL A 7 -1.65 15.60 -6.90
C VAL A 7 -2.37 14.72 -7.93
N ILE A 8 -3.08 15.31 -8.90
CA ILE A 8 -3.76 14.57 -9.96
C ILE A 8 -2.76 13.75 -10.77
N LYS A 9 -1.64 14.36 -11.18
CA LYS A 9 -0.59 13.69 -11.96
C LYS A 9 0.01 12.50 -11.21
N ILE A 10 0.25 12.64 -9.89
CA ILE A 10 0.75 11.54 -9.05
C ILE A 10 -0.30 10.43 -8.89
N ARG A 11 -1.58 10.76 -8.78
CA ARG A 11 -2.65 9.76 -8.67
C ARG A 11 -2.80 8.95 -9.95
N GLN A 12 -2.75 9.61 -11.10
CA GLN A 12 -2.87 8.97 -12.41
C GLN A 12 -1.69 8.04 -12.74
N SER A 13 -0.48 8.30 -12.20
CA SER A 13 0.66 7.40 -12.40
C SER A 13 0.64 6.16 -11.51
N LYS A 14 -0.08 6.20 -10.38
CA LYS A 14 -0.11 5.12 -9.37
C LYS A 14 -1.36 4.27 -9.39
N LEU A 15 -2.49 4.80 -9.89
CA LEU A 15 -3.78 4.13 -9.86
C LEU A 15 -4.34 3.98 -11.27
N PRO A 16 -4.85 2.79 -11.65
CA PRO A 16 -5.52 2.62 -12.93
C PRO A 16 -6.80 3.47 -12.96
N ASP A 17 -7.05 4.09 -14.11
CA ASP A 17 -8.27 4.87 -14.34
C ASP A 17 -9.50 3.95 -14.20
N PRO A 18 -10.41 4.19 -13.22
CA PRO A 18 -11.60 3.37 -13.03
C PRO A 18 -12.49 3.27 -14.27
N LYS A 19 -12.43 4.26 -15.17
CA LYS A 19 -13.18 4.25 -16.44
C LYS A 19 -12.62 3.28 -17.46
N LYS A 20 -11.33 2.91 -17.34
CA LYS A 20 -10.65 1.94 -18.22
C LYS A 20 -10.60 0.56 -17.58
N ILE A 21 -10.26 0.51 -16.28
CA ILE A 21 -10.15 -0.71 -15.49
C ILE A 21 -10.96 -0.47 -14.20
N PRO A 22 -12.18 -1.03 -14.09
CA PRO A 22 -13.00 -0.89 -12.90
C PRO A 22 -12.23 -1.31 -11.65
N ASN A 23 -12.11 -0.41 -10.68
CA ASN A 23 -11.47 -0.67 -9.40
C ASN A 23 -12.12 0.17 -8.30
N ALA A 24 -12.02 -0.29 -7.06
CA ALA A 24 -12.54 0.41 -5.87
C ALA A 24 -11.45 1.21 -5.13
N GLY A 25 -10.34 1.55 -5.81
CA GLY A 25 -9.15 2.09 -5.16
C GLY A 25 -8.46 1.06 -4.26
N SER A 26 -7.87 1.52 -3.16
CA SER A 26 -7.20 0.63 -2.20
C SER A 26 -8.21 -0.31 -1.52
N PHE A 27 -8.18 -1.59 -1.90
CA PHE A 27 -9.07 -2.60 -1.35
C PHE A 27 -8.76 -2.94 0.13
N PHE A 28 -7.47 -2.95 0.48
CA PHE A 28 -7.02 -3.22 1.84
C PHE A 28 -6.64 -1.92 2.57
N LYS A 29 -6.98 -1.87 3.86
CA LYS A 29 -6.45 -0.86 4.77
C LYS A 29 -4.99 -1.20 5.12
N ASN A 30 -4.21 -0.17 5.44
CA ASN A 30 -2.88 -0.34 6.00
C ASN A 30 -3.00 -0.88 7.44
N PRO A 31 -2.40 -2.05 7.77
CA PRO A 31 -2.45 -2.58 9.13
C PRO A 31 -1.66 -1.72 10.12
N TYR A 32 -2.10 -1.74 11.38
CA TYR A 32 -1.41 -1.17 12.53
C TYR A 32 -0.96 -2.32 13.42
N ILE A 33 0.32 -2.37 13.74
CA ILE A 33 0.96 -3.45 14.50
C ILE A 33 1.72 -2.90 15.69
N THR A 34 2.03 -3.76 16.66
CA THR A 34 2.86 -3.37 17.81
C THR A 34 4.33 -3.20 17.41
N GLN A 35 5.10 -2.50 18.24
CA GLN A 35 6.55 -2.39 18.07
C GLN A 35 7.23 -3.77 18.04
N GLU A 36 6.79 -4.71 18.87
CA GLU A 36 7.33 -6.07 18.91
C GLU A 36 7.13 -6.80 17.57
N GLN A 37 5.90 -6.76 17.03
CA GLN A 37 5.60 -7.36 15.73
C GLN A 37 6.41 -6.69 14.61
N PHE A 38 6.55 -5.37 14.66
CA PHE A 38 7.37 -4.64 13.71
C PHE A 38 8.84 -5.04 13.77
N ASN A 39 9.42 -5.17 14.97
CA ASN A 39 10.82 -5.55 15.15
C ASN A 39 11.11 -6.93 14.54
N LEU A 40 10.19 -7.89 14.72
CA LEU A 40 10.27 -9.20 14.08
C LEU A 40 10.23 -9.09 12.55
N LEU A 41 9.31 -8.28 12.01
CA LEU A 41 9.22 -8.06 10.56
C LEU A 41 10.44 -7.33 10.00
N LYS A 42 11.01 -6.37 10.73
CA LYS A 42 12.18 -5.58 10.29
C LYS A 42 13.43 -6.44 10.17
N GLN A 43 13.57 -7.48 11.00
CA GLN A 43 14.66 -8.44 10.88
C GLN A 43 14.56 -9.27 9.60
N GLN A 44 13.35 -9.69 9.23
CA GLN A 44 13.11 -10.48 8.01
C GLN A 44 13.10 -9.60 6.75
N PHE A 45 12.62 -8.38 6.88
CA PHE A 45 12.49 -7.42 5.80
C PHE A 45 13.11 -6.06 6.19
N PRO A 46 14.44 -5.91 6.06
CA PRO A 46 15.13 -4.67 6.45
C PRO A 46 14.61 -3.42 5.74
N GLU A 47 14.04 -3.56 4.53
CA GLU A 47 13.51 -2.44 3.73
C GLU A 47 12.02 -2.16 3.96
N ILE A 48 11.39 -2.77 4.98
CA ILE A 48 9.96 -2.58 5.25
C ILE A 48 9.63 -1.09 5.50
N PRO A 49 8.78 -0.46 4.66
CA PRO A 49 8.32 0.89 4.88
C PRO A 49 7.34 0.89 6.04
N HIS A 50 7.42 1.92 6.87
CA HIS A 50 6.58 2.05 8.05
C HIS A 50 6.39 3.53 8.41
N TYR A 51 5.34 3.79 9.18
CA TYR A 51 5.04 5.10 9.71
C TYR A 51 4.58 4.97 11.15
N ASP A 52 5.07 5.84 12.02
CA ASP A 52 4.59 5.90 13.40
C ASP A 52 3.11 6.30 13.44
N ALA A 53 2.37 5.68 14.36
CA ALA A 53 0.96 5.92 14.57
C ALA A 53 0.65 6.14 16.06
N PRO A 54 -0.54 6.68 16.40
CA PRO A 54 -0.95 6.84 17.79
C PRO A 54 -0.92 5.53 18.59
N HIS A 55 -0.85 5.65 19.91
CA HIS A 55 -0.84 4.52 20.84
C HIS A 55 0.36 3.57 20.68
N SER A 56 1.51 4.12 20.28
CA SER A 56 2.76 3.36 20.07
C SER A 56 2.61 2.21 19.07
N LEU A 57 1.73 2.40 18.08
CA LEU A 57 1.53 1.47 16.98
C LEU A 57 2.35 1.91 15.77
N ILE A 58 2.65 0.95 14.92
CA ILE A 58 3.34 1.17 13.64
C ILE A 58 2.38 0.81 12.52
N LYS A 59 2.22 1.73 11.58
CA LYS A 59 1.42 1.55 10.38
C LYS A 59 2.28 1.02 9.24
N ILE A 60 1.91 -0.12 8.67
CA ILE A 60 2.61 -0.73 7.54
C ILE A 60 1.79 -0.54 6.26
N PRO A 61 2.39 -0.12 5.13
CA PRO A 61 1.71 -0.05 3.85
C PRO A 61 1.29 -1.44 3.35
N ALA A 62 -0.03 -1.69 3.24
CA ALA A 62 -0.56 -2.96 2.77
C ALA A 62 -0.13 -3.27 1.34
N GLY A 63 -0.02 -2.26 0.48
CA GLY A 63 0.47 -2.43 -0.90
C GLY A 63 1.87 -3.01 -0.96
N TRP A 64 2.76 -2.65 -0.03
CA TRP A 64 4.11 -3.20 0.04
C TRP A 64 4.09 -4.66 0.50
N LEU A 65 3.23 -5.01 1.48
CA LEU A 65 3.05 -6.40 1.92
C LEU A 65 2.54 -7.30 0.79
N ILE A 66 1.56 -6.84 0.03
CA ILE A 66 1.00 -7.56 -1.13
C ILE A 66 2.10 -7.80 -2.18
N GLU A 67 2.97 -6.81 -2.41
CA GLU A 67 4.11 -6.93 -3.32
C GLU A 67 5.13 -7.95 -2.82
N GLN A 68 5.47 -7.96 -1.52
CA GLN A 68 6.38 -8.97 -0.95
C GLN A 68 5.82 -10.39 -1.03
N CYS A 69 4.50 -10.55 -0.94
CA CYS A 69 3.83 -11.84 -1.17
C CYS A 69 3.72 -12.21 -2.67
N GLY A 70 4.24 -11.38 -3.57
CA GLY A 70 4.25 -11.63 -5.02
C GLY A 70 2.89 -11.45 -5.71
N TRP A 71 1.93 -10.79 -5.09
CA TRP A 71 0.56 -10.65 -5.62
C TRP A 71 0.37 -9.48 -6.59
N LYS A 72 1.36 -8.60 -6.70
CA LYS A 72 1.30 -7.46 -7.63
C LYS A 72 1.20 -7.95 -9.07
N GLY A 73 0.13 -7.59 -9.75
CA GLY A 73 -0.16 -8.00 -11.14
C GLY A 73 -0.63 -9.44 -11.30
N LYS A 74 -0.89 -10.17 -10.20
CA LYS A 74 -1.52 -11.50 -10.30
C LYS A 74 -2.98 -11.37 -10.69
N THR A 75 -3.40 -12.19 -11.64
CA THR A 75 -4.78 -12.32 -12.07
C THR A 75 -5.34 -13.69 -11.66
N LEU A 76 -6.58 -13.70 -11.19
CA LEU A 76 -7.37 -14.88 -10.89
C LEU A 76 -8.67 -14.78 -11.67
N GLY A 77 -8.76 -15.52 -12.78
CA GLY A 77 -9.87 -15.39 -13.72
C GLY A 77 -9.92 -13.98 -14.33
N ASN A 78 -11.01 -13.26 -14.11
CA ASN A 78 -11.25 -11.89 -14.59
C ASN A 78 -10.89 -10.80 -13.56
N VAL A 79 -10.21 -11.14 -12.47
CA VAL A 79 -9.86 -10.22 -11.38
C VAL A 79 -8.33 -10.12 -11.25
N GLY A 80 -7.78 -8.91 -11.28
CA GLY A 80 -6.35 -8.62 -11.04
C GLY A 80 -5.95 -7.19 -11.38
#